data_AF-A0AB37B0R5-F1
#
_entry.id   AF-A0AB37B0R5-F1
#
_cell.length_a   1.000
_cell.length_b   1.000
_cell.length_c   1.000
_cell.angle_alpha   90.00
_cell.angle_beta   90.00
_cell.angle_gamma   90.00
#
_symmetry.space_group_name_H-M   'P 1'
#
loop_
_entity.id
_entity.type
_entity.pdbx_description
1 polymer ?
#
loop_
_entity_poly.entity_id
_entity_poly.type
_entity_poly.pdbx_seq_one_letter_code
_entity_poly.pdbx_strand_id
1 'polypeptide(L)'
;MNAERRMRAHTLLEVLIAMLVGLLVLAAAGALYHAQRIAQRRADDAFALRDAAGTALMLIGQQVQMAGFRPLDVGASSSSSSWSPVFGCASARMRGDAAQLQCDSVRQSSDALLVRYIGDAVSTWPTASGQVSDCLGQGVGMPAEQPLVANRFDAHVSPSTGEPELYCEGSGRAGVPQPVVSGIEQLRVRYLRRGDTQFVRADVMRPDDWRNVVAVHLCVQARGEAMHARVRYTDCDERVSVAHDGRARVALHRIVALRNASVRSDDRASSARPAREVSQ
;
A
#
# COMPACT_ATOMS: atom_id res chain seq x y z
N MET A 1 37.59 -17.20 77.41
CA MET A 1 37.23 -17.87 76.14
C MET A 1 37.46 -16.88 75.01
N ASN A 2 38.68 -16.81 74.47
CA ASN A 2 38.99 -15.95 73.33
C ASN A 2 39.04 -16.83 72.09
N ALA A 3 38.01 -16.74 71.25
CA ALA A 3 38.02 -17.35 69.94
C ALA A 3 38.98 -16.54 69.05
N GLU A 4 40.20 -17.04 68.87
CA GLU A 4 41.11 -16.50 67.86
C GLU A 4 40.48 -16.68 66.48
N ARG A 5 39.92 -15.60 65.93
CA ARG A 5 39.63 -15.51 64.51
C ARG A 5 40.96 -15.51 63.77
N ARG A 6 41.38 -16.70 63.29
CA ARG A 6 42.44 -16.81 62.30
C ARG A 6 42.00 -16.04 61.05
N MET A 7 42.54 -14.84 60.86
CA MET A 7 42.52 -14.17 59.57
C MET A 7 43.38 -15.00 58.61
N ARG A 8 42.72 -15.78 57.74
CA ARG A 8 43.38 -16.32 56.55
C ARG A 8 43.66 -15.14 55.62
N ALA A 9 44.93 -14.73 55.53
CA ALA A 9 45.36 -13.80 54.49
C ALA A 9 45.22 -14.52 53.13
N HIS A 10 44.26 -14.10 52.32
CA HIS A 10 44.18 -14.53 50.93
C HIS A 10 45.45 -14.12 50.20
N THR A 11 46.02 -15.03 49.41
CA THR A 11 47.22 -14.71 48.63
C THR A 11 46.84 -13.73 47.51
N LEU A 12 47.75 -12.80 47.16
CA LEU A 12 47.57 -11.86 46.03
C LEU A 12 47.14 -12.58 44.74
N LEU A 13 47.62 -13.81 44.53
CA LEU A 13 47.26 -14.67 43.41
C LEU A 13 45.77 -15.04 43.39
N GLU A 14 45.19 -15.37 44.55
CA GLU A 14 43.78 -15.77 44.66
C GLU A 14 42.85 -14.60 44.31
N VAL A 15 43.19 -13.38 44.75
CA VAL A 15 42.44 -12.17 44.40
C VAL A 15 42.57 -11.85 42.91
N LEU A 16 43.77 -11.99 42.33
CA LEU A 16 43.99 -11.80 40.89
C LEU A 16 43.19 -12.78 40.04
N ILE A 17 43.15 -14.07 40.42
CA ILE A 17 42.37 -15.10 39.71
C ILE A 17 40.87 -14.79 39.83
N ALA A 18 40.39 -14.44 41.03
CA ALA A 18 38.98 -14.11 41.25
C ALA A 18 38.54 -12.90 40.41
N MET A 19 39.37 -11.84 40.36
CA MET A 19 39.10 -10.66 39.53
C MET A 19 39.12 -10.99 38.04
N LEU A 20 40.08 -11.80 37.58
CA LEU A 20 40.17 -12.21 36.18
C LEU A 20 38.93 -13.00 35.75
N VAL A 21 38.53 -14.00 36.54
CA VAL A 21 37.33 -14.79 36.27
C VAL A 21 36.07 -13.91 36.32
N GLY A 22 35.95 -13.02 37.30
CA GLY A 22 34.83 -12.08 37.40
C GLY A 22 34.71 -11.16 36.17
N LEU A 23 35.83 -10.62 35.70
CA LEU A 23 35.86 -9.78 34.48
C LEU A 23 35.47 -10.58 33.23
N LEU A 24 35.94 -11.82 33.09
CA LEU A 24 35.57 -12.68 31.98
C LEU A 24 34.06 -12.98 31.96
N VAL A 25 33.48 -13.28 33.12
CA VAL A 25 32.04 -13.52 33.25
C VAL A 25 31.22 -12.27 32.90
N LEU A 26 31.62 -11.10 33.41
CA LEU A 26 30.95 -9.83 33.10
C LEU A 26 31.07 -9.48 31.61
N ALA A 27 32.23 -9.69 31.00
CA ALA A 27 32.44 -9.47 29.57
C ALA A 27 31.55 -10.39 28.72
N ALA A 28 31.46 -11.68 29.07
CA ALA A 28 30.60 -12.64 28.38
C ALA A 28 29.10 -12.26 28.50
N ALA A 29 28.65 -11.91 29.70
CA ALA A 29 27.29 -11.46 29.94
C ALA A 29 26.97 -10.16 29.16
N GLY A 30 27.90 -9.21 29.15
CA GLY A 30 27.78 -7.96 28.39
C GLY A 30 27.68 -8.19 26.88
N ALA A 31 28.51 -9.08 26.33
CA ALA A 31 28.47 -9.45 24.91
C ALA A 31 27.15 -10.11 24.53
N LEU A 32 26.64 -11.03 25.36
CA LEU A 32 25.34 -11.68 25.14
C LEU A 32 24.18 -10.67 25.18
N TYR A 33 24.16 -9.81 26.19
CA TYR A 33 23.14 -8.76 26.31
C TYR A 33 23.14 -7.82 25.10
N HIS A 34 24.33 -7.43 24.62
CA HIS A 34 24.47 -6.59 23.44
C HIS A 34 23.95 -7.29 22.17
N ALA A 35 24.31 -8.56 21.96
CA ALA A 35 23.81 -9.35 20.85
C ALA A 35 22.27 -9.50 20.89
N GLN A 36 21.71 -9.76 22.06
CA GLN A 36 20.25 -9.82 22.27
C GLN A 36 19.58 -8.49 21.96
N ARG A 37 20.15 -7.36 22.39
CA ARG A 37 19.59 -6.02 22.09
C ARG A 37 19.60 -5.71 20.61
N ILE A 38 20.67 -6.06 19.88
CA ILE A 38 20.71 -5.90 18.42
C ILE A 38 19.66 -6.78 17.75
N ALA A 39 19.57 -8.05 18.16
CA ALA A 39 18.59 -8.99 17.60
C ALA A 39 17.16 -8.51 17.83
N GLN A 40 16.85 -8.02 19.04
CA GLN A 40 15.53 -7.48 19.38
C GLN A 40 15.17 -6.28 18.51
N ARG A 41 16.08 -5.29 18.38
CA ARG A 41 15.84 -4.10 17.53
C ARG A 41 15.59 -4.48 16.07
N ARG A 42 16.33 -5.47 15.55
CA ARG A 42 16.13 -5.96 14.17
C ARG A 42 14.79 -6.65 14.00
N ALA A 43 14.34 -7.39 15.02
CA ALA A 43 13.03 -8.02 15.01
C ALA A 43 11.93 -6.96 15.03
N ASP A 44 12.02 -5.99 15.94
CA ASP A 44 11.04 -4.89 16.09
C ASP A 44 10.93 -4.07 14.79
N ASP A 45 12.06 -3.68 14.18
CA ASP A 45 12.08 -3.01 12.87
C ASP A 45 11.40 -3.89 11.81
N ALA A 46 11.81 -5.15 11.67
CA ALA A 46 11.24 -6.06 10.68
C ALA A 46 9.73 -6.33 10.85
N PHE A 47 9.20 -6.21 12.07
CA PHE A 47 7.75 -6.21 12.33
C PHE A 47 7.11 -4.89 11.87
N ALA A 48 7.68 -3.75 12.25
CA ALA A 48 7.17 -2.43 11.86
C ALA A 48 7.11 -2.24 10.34
N LEU A 49 8.14 -2.66 9.58
CA LEU A 49 8.11 -2.59 8.12
C LEU A 49 6.97 -3.42 7.52
N ARG A 50 6.78 -4.65 8.01
CA ARG A 50 5.75 -5.56 7.49
C ARG A 50 4.36 -5.06 7.84
N ASP A 51 4.19 -4.51 9.04
CA ASP A 51 2.93 -3.91 9.47
C ASP A 51 2.57 -2.68 8.62
N ALA A 52 3.52 -1.78 8.38
CA ALA A 52 3.33 -0.64 7.49
C ALA A 52 2.97 -1.08 6.05
N ALA A 53 3.73 -2.01 5.47
CA ALA A 53 3.45 -2.53 4.13
C ALA A 53 2.08 -3.25 4.06
N GLY A 54 1.74 -4.05 5.08
CA GLY A 54 0.45 -4.73 5.18
C GLY A 54 -0.71 -3.75 5.28
N THR A 55 -0.58 -2.72 6.12
CA THR A 55 -1.57 -1.65 6.30
C THR A 55 -1.79 -0.87 5.00
N ALA A 56 -0.71 -0.51 4.29
CA ALA A 56 -0.79 0.15 2.98
C ALA A 56 -1.58 -0.69 1.97
N LEU A 57 -1.27 -1.99 1.83
CA LEU A 57 -2.00 -2.90 0.93
C LEU A 57 -3.44 -3.16 1.39
N MET A 58 -3.72 -3.06 2.68
CA MET A 58 -5.06 -3.18 3.23
C MET A 58 -5.92 -1.99 2.83
N LEU A 59 -5.43 -0.77 3.07
CA LEU A 59 -6.12 0.49 2.73
C LEU A 59 -6.37 0.61 1.21
N ILE A 60 -5.32 0.47 0.39
CA ILE A 60 -5.47 0.55 -1.06
C ILE A 60 -6.37 -0.58 -1.57
N GLY A 61 -6.19 -1.79 -1.04
CA GLY A 61 -6.95 -2.96 -1.45
C GLY A 61 -8.45 -2.82 -1.18
N GLN A 62 -8.85 -2.23 -0.06
CA GLN A 62 -10.25 -1.95 0.25
C GLN A 62 -10.86 -0.98 -0.77
N GLN A 63 -10.14 0.07 -1.14
CA GLN A 63 -10.60 0.99 -2.18
C GLN A 63 -10.72 0.31 -3.54
N VAL A 64 -9.71 -0.46 -3.95
CA VAL A 64 -9.73 -1.18 -5.23
C VAL A 64 -10.88 -2.19 -5.31
N GLN A 65 -11.31 -2.80 -4.20
CA GLN A 65 -12.49 -3.66 -4.17
C GLN A 65 -13.78 -2.90 -4.50
N MET A 66 -13.87 -1.63 -4.12
CA MET A 66 -15.00 -0.76 -4.45
C MET A 66 -14.95 -0.24 -5.90
N ALA A 67 -13.81 -0.32 -6.58
CA ALA A 67 -13.64 0.21 -7.93
C ALA A 67 -14.76 -0.25 -8.89
N GLY A 68 -15.46 0.72 -9.48
CA GLY A 68 -16.56 0.49 -10.41
C GLY A 68 -17.93 0.29 -9.78
N PHE A 69 -18.03 0.27 -8.44
CA PHE A 69 -19.31 0.11 -7.74
C PHE A 69 -20.30 1.20 -8.14
N ARG A 70 -21.57 0.78 -8.33
CA ARG A 70 -22.71 1.62 -8.63
C ARG A 70 -23.95 1.04 -7.93
N PRO A 71 -24.63 1.79 -7.06
CA PRO A 71 -25.90 1.36 -6.48
C PRO A 71 -26.95 1.07 -7.57
N LEU A 72 -27.86 0.12 -7.29
CA LEU A 72 -28.83 -0.38 -8.27
C LEU A 72 -29.97 0.61 -8.56
N ASP A 73 -30.20 1.54 -7.64
CA ASP A 73 -31.21 2.60 -7.68
C ASP A 73 -30.70 3.89 -8.35
N VAL A 74 -29.42 3.94 -8.74
CA VAL A 74 -28.87 5.00 -9.58
C VAL A 74 -29.60 5.01 -10.92
N GLY A 75 -30.45 6.03 -11.15
CA GLY A 75 -31.23 6.16 -12.39
C GLY A 75 -30.37 6.14 -13.66
N ALA A 76 -30.92 5.63 -14.76
CA ALA A 76 -30.22 5.45 -16.04
C ALA A 76 -29.52 6.72 -16.58
N SER A 77 -29.89 7.92 -16.13
CA SER A 77 -29.29 9.20 -16.55
C SER A 77 -27.85 9.42 -16.05
N SER A 78 -27.44 8.81 -14.93
CA SER A 78 -26.04 8.82 -14.44
C SER A 78 -25.21 7.65 -14.98
N SER A 79 -25.85 6.69 -15.66
CA SER A 79 -25.21 5.50 -16.23
C SER A 79 -24.41 5.76 -17.53
N SER A 80 -24.58 6.94 -18.16
CA SER A 80 -23.82 7.39 -19.34
C SER A 80 -22.39 7.85 -19.04
N SER A 81 -21.98 7.81 -17.78
CA SER A 81 -20.72 8.40 -17.34
C SER A 81 -19.49 7.62 -17.84
N SER A 82 -18.70 8.30 -18.66
CA SER A 82 -17.56 7.82 -19.44
C SER A 82 -16.26 7.62 -18.62
N TRP A 83 -16.33 7.13 -17.40
CA TRP A 83 -15.15 6.91 -16.55
C TRP A 83 -14.76 5.43 -16.47
N SER A 84 -13.47 5.18 -16.26
CA SER A 84 -12.93 3.86 -15.92
C SER A 84 -12.91 3.67 -14.39
N PRO A 85 -13.19 2.45 -13.88
CA PRO A 85 -13.10 2.12 -12.44
C PRO A 85 -11.73 2.41 -11.83
N VAL A 86 -10.67 2.24 -12.63
CA VAL A 86 -9.30 2.51 -12.23
C VAL A 86 -8.56 3.25 -13.35
N PHE A 87 -7.51 3.95 -12.95
CA PHE A 87 -6.52 4.55 -13.85
C PHE A 87 -5.17 4.61 -13.11
N GLY A 88 -4.06 4.63 -13.83
CA GLY A 88 -2.75 4.77 -13.19
C GLY A 88 -1.71 5.46 -14.05
N CYS A 89 -0.65 5.89 -13.38
CA CYS A 89 0.54 6.45 -14.00
C CYS A 89 1.76 5.65 -13.55
N ALA A 90 2.55 5.17 -14.51
CA ALA A 90 3.76 4.41 -14.24
C ALA A 90 4.90 5.38 -13.97
N SER A 91 5.46 5.34 -12.75
CA SER A 91 6.60 6.18 -12.35
C SER A 91 6.38 7.67 -12.66
N ALA A 92 5.16 8.16 -12.46
CA ALA A 92 4.72 9.48 -12.89
C ALA A 92 3.62 10.02 -11.99
N ARG A 93 3.56 11.35 -11.85
CA ARG A 93 2.51 12.02 -11.07
C ARG A 93 1.21 12.05 -11.86
N MET A 94 0.10 11.78 -11.19
CA MET A 94 -1.23 12.00 -11.74
C MET A 94 -1.67 13.46 -11.58
N ARG A 95 -2.18 14.07 -12.66
CA ARG A 95 -2.78 15.41 -12.66
C ARG A 95 -4.14 15.41 -13.37
N GLY A 96 -4.85 16.53 -13.22
CA GLY A 96 -6.17 16.77 -13.78
C GLY A 96 -7.28 16.38 -12.80
N ASP A 97 -8.53 16.59 -13.22
CA ASP A 97 -9.72 16.23 -12.45
C ASP A 97 -10.16 14.78 -12.71
N ALA A 98 -11.32 14.37 -12.21
CA ALA A 98 -11.80 13.02 -12.43
C ALA A 98 -12.24 12.72 -13.89
N ALA A 99 -12.27 13.71 -14.79
CA ALA A 99 -12.67 13.53 -16.18
C ALA A 99 -11.48 13.60 -17.15
N GLN A 100 -10.45 14.39 -16.84
CA GLN A 100 -9.28 14.64 -17.69
C GLN A 100 -7.99 14.24 -16.97
N LEU A 101 -7.75 12.94 -16.85
CA LEU A 101 -6.54 12.42 -16.20
C LEU A 101 -5.34 12.47 -17.13
N GLN A 102 -4.21 12.92 -16.60
CA GLN A 102 -2.95 12.98 -17.31
C GLN A 102 -1.83 12.48 -16.39
N CYS A 103 -0.86 11.78 -16.99
CA CYS A 103 0.38 11.43 -16.32
C CYS A 103 1.43 12.46 -16.70
N ASP A 104 1.95 13.16 -15.69
CA ASP A 104 3.03 14.11 -15.89
C ASP A 104 4.31 13.35 -16.28
N SER A 105 5.09 13.92 -17.18
CA SER A 105 6.33 13.31 -17.69
C SER A 105 7.47 13.27 -16.68
N VAL A 106 7.29 13.89 -15.51
CA VAL A 106 8.27 13.88 -14.42
C VAL A 106 8.38 12.47 -13.86
N ARG A 107 9.52 11.81 -14.08
CA ARG A 107 9.79 10.48 -13.53
C ARG A 107 9.82 10.53 -12.01
N GLN A 108 8.95 9.77 -11.39
CA GLN A 108 8.90 9.54 -9.95
C GLN A 108 9.37 8.13 -9.60
N SER A 109 9.76 7.92 -8.35
CA SER A 109 10.12 6.59 -7.84
C SER A 109 8.91 5.66 -7.74
N SER A 110 7.70 6.22 -7.57
CA SER A 110 6.44 5.50 -7.37
C SER A 110 5.49 5.64 -8.55
N ASP A 111 4.62 4.64 -8.72
CA ASP A 111 3.43 4.74 -9.55
C ASP A 111 2.33 5.50 -8.79
N ALA A 112 1.35 6.02 -9.54
CA ALA A 112 0.12 6.59 -9.00
C ALA A 112 -1.08 5.76 -9.45
N LEU A 113 -2.04 5.58 -8.54
CA LEU A 113 -3.27 4.83 -8.76
C LEU A 113 -4.47 5.71 -8.45
N LEU A 114 -5.48 5.65 -9.30
CA LEU A 114 -6.78 6.21 -9.05
C LEU A 114 -7.83 5.12 -9.04
N VAL A 115 -8.71 5.22 -8.06
CA VAL A 115 -9.86 4.35 -7.86
C VAL A 115 -11.13 5.18 -7.89
N ARG A 116 -12.16 4.70 -8.58
CA ARG A 116 -13.44 5.39 -8.72
C ARG A 116 -14.63 4.47 -8.50
N TYR A 117 -15.65 5.00 -7.84
CA TYR A 117 -16.93 4.35 -7.63
C TYR A 117 -18.02 5.39 -7.34
N ILE A 118 -19.29 5.01 -7.51
CA ILE A 118 -20.40 5.80 -7.01
C ILE A 118 -20.64 5.40 -5.56
N GLY A 119 -20.53 6.33 -4.63
CA GLY A 119 -20.81 6.07 -3.22
C GLY A 119 -22.25 6.39 -2.86
N ASP A 120 -22.72 5.79 -1.78
CA ASP A 120 -23.97 6.10 -1.10
C ASP A 120 -23.75 5.96 0.43
N ALA A 121 -24.81 6.16 1.23
CA ALA A 121 -24.74 6.08 2.69
C ALA A 121 -24.52 4.66 3.24
N VAL A 122 -24.53 3.62 2.38
CA VAL A 122 -24.39 2.21 2.78
C VAL A 122 -23.00 1.67 2.40
N SER A 123 -22.54 2.01 1.20
CA SER A 123 -21.26 1.61 0.62
C SER A 123 -20.07 2.39 1.17
N THR A 124 -20.32 3.56 1.77
CA THR A 124 -19.32 4.38 2.46
C THR A 124 -19.79 4.74 3.86
N TRP A 125 -18.88 5.28 4.67
CA TRP A 125 -19.23 5.82 5.98
C TRP A 125 -19.77 7.24 5.80
N PRO A 126 -21.01 7.55 6.19
CA PRO A 126 -21.52 8.90 6.08
C PRO A 126 -20.74 9.84 7.01
N THR A 127 -20.42 11.03 6.53
CA THR A 127 -19.86 12.10 7.36
C THR A 127 -20.89 12.60 8.38
N ALA A 128 -20.47 13.44 9.33
CA ALA A 128 -21.39 14.09 10.26
C ALA A 128 -22.49 14.94 9.57
N SER A 129 -22.22 15.43 8.36
CA SER A 129 -23.16 16.16 7.50
C SER A 129 -24.03 15.24 6.62
N GLY A 130 -23.85 13.93 6.66
CA GLY A 130 -24.60 12.96 5.85
C GLY A 130 -24.11 12.81 4.42
N GLN A 131 -22.89 13.26 4.11
CA GLN A 131 -22.26 13.07 2.80
C GLN A 131 -21.55 11.72 2.73
N VAL A 132 -21.41 11.18 1.52
CA VAL A 132 -20.55 10.03 1.21
C VAL A 132 -19.10 10.39 1.51
N SER A 133 -18.29 9.46 2.04
CA SER A 133 -16.87 9.71 2.32
C SER A 133 -15.90 9.22 1.25
N ASP A 134 -14.80 9.95 1.11
CA ASP A 134 -13.62 9.51 0.37
C ASP A 134 -12.62 8.73 1.25
N CYS A 135 -11.44 8.40 0.71
CA CYS A 135 -10.41 7.64 1.43
C CYS A 135 -9.88 8.31 2.71
N LEU A 136 -10.12 9.61 2.89
CA LEU A 136 -9.71 10.39 4.06
C LEU A 136 -10.90 10.68 4.99
N GLY A 137 -12.07 10.12 4.72
CA GLY A 137 -13.30 10.39 5.48
C GLY A 137 -13.92 11.76 5.17
N GLN A 138 -13.49 12.44 4.09
CA GLN A 138 -13.99 13.76 3.72
C GLN A 138 -15.25 13.62 2.86
N GLY A 139 -16.21 14.52 3.07
CA GLY A 139 -17.52 14.47 2.41
C GLY A 139 -17.44 14.79 0.92
N VAL A 140 -18.08 13.97 0.10
CA VAL A 140 -18.20 14.10 -1.36
C VAL A 140 -19.67 14.37 -1.70
N GLY A 141 -19.92 15.30 -2.62
CA GLY A 141 -21.28 15.66 -3.06
C GLY A 141 -22.12 16.32 -1.97
N MET A 142 -23.43 16.40 -2.17
CA MET A 142 -24.40 16.85 -1.16
C MET A 142 -24.94 15.67 -0.33
N PRO A 143 -25.50 15.91 0.86
CA PRO A 143 -26.15 14.87 1.64
C PRO A 143 -27.24 14.14 0.84
N ALA A 144 -27.32 12.82 1.01
CA ALA A 144 -28.24 11.93 0.26
C ALA A 144 -28.01 11.86 -1.27
N GLU A 145 -26.94 12.46 -1.81
CA GLU A 145 -26.52 12.21 -3.19
C GLU A 145 -25.74 10.90 -3.32
N GLN A 146 -25.63 10.44 -4.56
CA GLN A 146 -24.80 9.31 -4.96
C GLN A 146 -23.65 9.81 -5.88
N PRO A 147 -22.66 10.53 -5.34
CA PRO A 147 -21.62 11.14 -6.14
C PRO A 147 -20.57 10.13 -6.63
N LEU A 148 -19.85 10.51 -7.69
CA LEU A 148 -18.62 9.83 -8.09
C LEU A 148 -17.51 10.16 -7.09
N VAL A 149 -17.12 9.17 -6.30
CA VAL A 149 -15.95 9.24 -5.42
C VAL A 149 -14.71 8.86 -6.21
N ALA A 150 -13.64 9.65 -6.04
CA ALA A 150 -12.35 9.42 -6.69
C ALA A 150 -11.23 9.49 -5.64
N ASN A 151 -10.49 8.40 -5.48
CA ASN A 151 -9.40 8.27 -4.50
C ASN A 151 -8.08 7.99 -5.21
N ARG A 152 -7.11 8.89 -5.03
CA ARG A 152 -5.76 8.77 -5.62
C ARG A 152 -4.77 8.33 -4.56
N PHE A 153 -3.88 7.43 -4.95
CA PHE A 153 -2.81 6.90 -4.11
C PHE A 153 -1.48 7.00 -4.84
N ASP A 154 -0.47 7.51 -4.14
CA ASP A 154 0.92 7.50 -4.59
C ASP A 154 1.85 7.54 -3.36
N ALA A 155 3.08 7.06 -3.51
CA ALA A 155 4.09 7.12 -2.47
C ALA A 155 5.16 8.15 -2.83
N HIS A 156 5.46 9.06 -1.92
CA HIS A 156 6.51 10.05 -2.11
C HIS A 156 7.11 10.48 -0.77
N VAL A 157 8.24 11.19 -0.84
CA VAL A 157 8.90 11.73 0.35
C VAL A 157 8.13 12.96 0.81
N SER A 158 7.73 12.95 2.07
CA SER A 158 7.09 14.07 2.72
C SER A 158 7.97 15.32 2.68
N PRO A 159 7.46 16.46 2.17
CA PRO A 159 8.20 17.71 2.20
C PRO A 159 8.44 18.24 3.62
N SER A 160 7.62 17.85 4.59
CA SER A 160 7.72 18.32 5.98
C SER A 160 8.60 17.44 6.86
N THR A 161 8.57 16.11 6.68
CA THR A 161 9.33 15.18 7.52
C THR A 161 10.59 14.65 6.83
N GLY A 162 10.68 14.69 5.49
CA GLY A 162 11.75 14.05 4.73
C GLY A 162 11.67 12.52 4.71
N GLU A 163 10.60 11.94 5.26
CA GLU A 163 10.35 10.50 5.30
C GLU A 163 9.40 10.07 4.18
N PRO A 164 9.56 8.86 3.63
CA PRO A 164 8.68 8.32 2.60
C PRO A 164 7.33 7.93 3.21
N GLU A 165 6.25 8.29 2.56
CA GLU A 165 4.90 8.01 3.03
C GLU A 165 4.00 7.66 1.83
N LEU A 166 3.00 6.82 2.08
CA LEU A 166 1.87 6.62 1.18
C LEU A 166 0.87 7.74 1.44
N TYR A 167 0.47 8.42 0.37
CA TYR A 167 -0.53 9.47 0.40
C TYR A 167 -1.86 8.98 -0.16
N CYS A 168 -2.96 9.52 0.36
CA CYS A 168 -4.24 9.52 -0.33
C CYS A 168 -4.71 10.95 -0.62
N GLU A 169 -5.23 11.17 -1.82
CA GLU A 169 -6.01 12.36 -2.18
C GLU A 169 -7.42 11.92 -2.58
N GLY A 170 -8.40 12.25 -1.75
CA GLY A 170 -9.80 11.96 -2.02
C GLY A 170 -10.54 13.12 -2.67
N SER A 171 -11.67 12.82 -3.30
CA SER A 171 -12.50 13.81 -4.01
C SER A 171 -13.26 14.76 -3.10
N GLY A 172 -13.32 14.51 -1.79
CA GLY A 172 -13.99 15.39 -0.82
C GLY A 172 -13.23 16.70 -0.61
N ARG A 173 -11.91 16.69 -0.81
CA ARG A 173 -11.07 17.91 -0.85
C ARG A 173 -9.91 17.75 -1.83
N ALA A 174 -10.22 17.83 -3.11
CA ALA A 174 -9.23 17.73 -4.19
C ALA A 174 -8.04 18.69 -4.00
N GLY A 175 -6.85 18.23 -4.36
CA GLY A 175 -5.61 18.98 -4.22
C GLY A 175 -4.99 18.99 -2.82
N VAL A 176 -5.58 18.29 -1.84
CA VAL A 176 -5.07 18.20 -0.46
C VAL A 176 -4.75 16.75 -0.11
N PRO A 177 -3.68 16.16 -0.69
CA PRO A 177 -3.23 14.82 -0.33
C PRO A 177 -2.81 14.78 1.15
N GLN A 178 -3.12 13.68 1.83
CA GLN A 178 -2.70 13.43 3.21
C GLN A 178 -1.94 12.11 3.35
N PRO A 179 -0.93 12.05 4.22
CA PRO A 179 -0.21 10.81 4.48
C PRO A 179 -1.14 9.84 5.22
N VAL A 180 -1.23 8.61 4.73
CA VAL A 180 -2.05 7.54 5.32
C VAL A 180 -1.22 6.42 5.92
N VAL A 181 0.00 6.20 5.43
CA VAL A 181 0.94 5.22 5.99
C VAL A 181 2.37 5.73 5.86
N SER A 182 3.08 5.84 6.97
CA SER A 182 4.50 6.21 6.97
C SER A 182 5.40 5.04 6.57
N GLY A 183 6.59 5.34 6.07
CA GLY A 183 7.62 4.36 5.73
C GLY A 183 7.45 3.71 4.34
N ILE A 184 6.46 4.10 3.55
CA ILE A 184 6.24 3.54 2.20
C ILE A 184 7.01 4.36 1.17
N GLU A 185 8.09 3.81 0.63
CA GLU A 185 8.96 4.50 -0.33
C GLU A 185 8.58 4.30 -1.79
N GLN A 186 7.76 3.28 -2.08
CA GLN A 186 7.32 3.00 -3.43
C GLN A 186 5.99 2.25 -3.43
N LEU A 187 5.07 2.69 -4.29
CA LEU A 187 3.92 1.92 -4.77
C LEU A 187 4.17 1.53 -6.23
N ARG A 188 3.99 0.25 -6.56
CA ARG A 188 3.97 -0.28 -7.91
C ARG A 188 2.61 -0.86 -8.22
N VAL A 189 2.10 -0.57 -9.41
CA VAL A 189 0.77 -1.04 -9.82
C VAL A 189 0.83 -1.63 -11.21
N ARG A 190 0.30 -2.84 -11.33
CA ARG A 190 0.11 -3.53 -12.61
C ARG A 190 -1.35 -3.94 -12.77
N TYR A 191 -1.80 -4.03 -14.01
CA TYR A 191 -3.19 -4.20 -14.38
C TYR A 191 -3.35 -5.45 -15.23
N LEU A 192 -4.35 -6.26 -14.92
CA LEU A 192 -4.76 -7.38 -15.77
C LEU A 192 -5.98 -6.94 -16.56
N ARG A 193 -5.89 -6.97 -17.89
CA ARG A 193 -7.02 -6.71 -18.78
C ARG A 193 -7.81 -7.99 -19.01
N ARG A 194 -9.09 -7.84 -19.36
CA ARG A 194 -9.96 -8.96 -19.70
C ARG A 194 -9.41 -9.71 -20.91
N GLY A 195 -9.29 -11.03 -20.78
CA GLY A 195 -8.77 -11.89 -21.85
C GLY A 195 -7.24 -12.03 -21.85
N ASP A 196 -6.52 -11.14 -21.15
CA ASP A 196 -5.08 -11.25 -20.99
C ASP A 196 -4.72 -12.22 -19.86
N THR A 197 -3.49 -12.74 -19.89
CA THR A 197 -2.91 -13.60 -18.85
C THR A 197 -1.76 -12.94 -18.09
N GLN A 198 -1.31 -11.77 -18.53
CA GLN A 198 -0.17 -11.05 -17.97
C GLN A 198 -0.60 -9.70 -17.40
N PHE A 199 -0.02 -9.37 -16.24
CA PHE A 199 -0.16 -8.04 -15.66
C PHE A 199 0.76 -7.05 -16.37
N VAL A 200 0.20 -5.92 -16.79
CA VAL A 200 0.93 -4.86 -17.50
C VAL A 200 1.00 -3.58 -16.68
N ARG A 201 2.03 -2.77 -16.89
CA ARG A 201 2.17 -1.45 -16.25
C ARG A 201 1.31 -0.40 -16.97
N ALA A 202 1.11 0.75 -16.33
CA ALA A 202 0.29 1.82 -16.88
C ALA A 202 0.86 2.49 -18.16
N ASP A 203 2.18 2.47 -18.35
CA ASP A 203 2.86 3.06 -19.52
C ASP A 203 2.54 2.37 -20.86
N VAL A 204 2.10 1.11 -20.81
CA VAL A 204 1.68 0.37 -22.01
C VAL A 204 0.16 0.35 -22.22
N MET A 205 -0.61 0.98 -21.33
CA MET A 205 -2.07 1.03 -21.38
C MET A 205 -2.55 2.09 -22.37
N ARG A 206 -3.51 1.74 -23.24
CA ARG A 206 -4.24 2.70 -24.08
C ARG A 206 -5.44 3.28 -23.31
N PRO A 207 -5.98 4.45 -23.70
CA PRO A 207 -7.14 5.04 -23.05
C PRO A 207 -8.35 4.09 -22.92
N ASP A 208 -8.62 3.27 -23.94
CA ASP A 208 -9.75 2.33 -23.93
C ASP A 208 -9.50 1.08 -23.06
N ASP A 209 -8.24 0.74 -22.78
CA ASP A 209 -7.87 -0.45 -22.01
C ASP A 209 -8.36 -0.38 -20.56
N TRP A 210 -8.45 0.84 -20.00
CA TRP A 210 -8.81 1.07 -18.60
C TRP A 210 -10.21 0.56 -18.24
N ARG A 211 -11.12 0.48 -19.21
CA ARG A 211 -12.46 -0.09 -19.02
C ARG A 211 -12.45 -1.62 -18.93
N ASN A 212 -11.40 -2.25 -19.46
CA ASN A 212 -11.28 -3.70 -19.55
C ASN A 212 -10.43 -4.29 -18.41
N VAL A 213 -10.00 -3.49 -17.42
CA VAL A 213 -9.24 -4.00 -16.27
C VAL A 213 -10.13 -4.88 -15.39
N VAL A 214 -9.64 -6.09 -15.10
CA VAL A 214 -10.34 -7.10 -14.26
C VAL A 214 -9.62 -7.40 -12.95
N ALA A 215 -8.33 -7.08 -12.84
CA ALA A 215 -7.59 -7.17 -11.59
C ALA A 215 -6.44 -6.16 -11.55
N VAL A 216 -6.05 -5.79 -10.34
CA VAL A 216 -4.90 -4.93 -10.06
C VAL A 216 -3.94 -5.68 -9.15
N HIS A 217 -2.67 -5.73 -9.54
CA HIS A 217 -1.57 -6.22 -8.72
C HIS A 217 -0.86 -5.01 -8.11
N LEU A 218 -1.01 -4.89 -6.79
CA LEU A 218 -0.38 -3.88 -5.95
C LEU A 218 0.92 -4.45 -5.38
N CYS A 219 1.99 -3.67 -5.41
CA CYS A 219 3.16 -3.91 -4.59
C CYS A 219 3.56 -2.63 -3.86
N VAL A 220 3.88 -2.75 -2.58
CA VAL A 220 4.41 -1.65 -1.77
C VAL A 220 5.76 -2.03 -1.22
N GLN A 221 6.71 -1.10 -1.26
CA GLN A 221 8.01 -1.23 -0.63
C GLN A 221 8.07 -0.35 0.60
N ALA A 222 8.23 -0.97 1.76
CA ALA A 222 8.43 -0.28 3.03
C ALA A 222 9.93 -0.19 3.38
N ARG A 223 10.31 0.91 4.03
CA ARG A 223 11.66 1.23 4.47
C ARG A 223 11.74 1.25 6.00
N GLY A 224 12.75 0.60 6.53
CA GLY A 224 13.05 0.52 7.96
C GLY A 224 13.91 1.66 8.49
N GLU A 225 14.22 1.55 9.77
CA GLU A 225 15.19 2.41 10.44
C GLU A 225 16.62 2.15 9.93
N ALA A 226 17.50 3.12 10.17
CA ALA A 226 18.91 2.99 9.83
C ALA A 226 19.60 2.04 10.82
N MET A 227 20.03 0.86 10.33
CA MET A 227 20.68 -0.17 11.14
C MET A 227 22.15 -0.40 10.76
N HIS A 228 22.73 0.47 9.94
CA HIS A 228 24.14 0.46 9.49
C HIS A 228 24.63 -0.91 8.95
N ALA A 229 23.76 -1.61 8.22
CA ALA A 229 24.09 -2.86 7.54
C ALA A 229 23.62 -2.81 6.09
N ARG A 230 24.43 -3.35 5.16
CA ARG A 230 23.96 -3.59 3.78
C ARG A 230 23.03 -4.79 3.79
N VAL A 231 21.77 -4.56 3.48
CA VAL A 231 20.73 -5.59 3.46
C VAL A 231 20.31 -5.83 2.01
N ARG A 232 20.28 -7.11 1.62
CA ARG A 232 19.69 -7.54 0.35
C ARG A 232 18.19 -7.68 0.51
N TYR A 233 17.43 -7.28 -0.49
CA TYR A 233 15.98 -7.42 -0.52
C TYR A 233 15.52 -7.67 -1.96
N THR A 234 14.30 -8.17 -2.11
CA THR A 234 13.64 -8.27 -3.43
C THR A 234 12.71 -7.08 -3.59
N ASP A 235 12.87 -6.33 -4.68
CA ASP A 235 12.04 -5.15 -4.98
C ASP A 235 10.68 -5.54 -5.59
N CYS A 236 9.81 -4.54 -5.81
CA CYS A 236 8.50 -4.75 -6.43
C CYS A 236 8.54 -5.20 -7.90
N ASP A 237 9.72 -5.23 -8.52
CA ASP A 237 9.97 -5.74 -9.87
C ASP A 237 10.60 -7.15 -9.82
N GLU A 238 10.55 -7.82 -8.65
CA GLU A 238 11.09 -9.15 -8.38
C GLU A 238 12.61 -9.27 -8.57
N ARG A 239 13.33 -8.14 -8.51
CA ARG A 239 14.78 -8.12 -8.63
C ARG A 239 15.44 -8.06 -7.26
N VAL A 240 16.52 -8.82 -7.10
CA VAL A 240 17.36 -8.74 -5.91
C VAL A 240 18.19 -7.46 -5.96
N SER A 241 17.99 -6.61 -4.96
CA SER A 241 18.61 -5.29 -4.82
C SER A 241 19.35 -5.17 -3.49
N VAL A 242 20.28 -4.20 -3.40
CA VAL A 242 21.05 -3.91 -2.18
C VAL A 242 20.69 -2.52 -1.68
N ALA A 243 20.27 -2.43 -0.41
CA ALA A 243 20.10 -1.17 0.28
C ALA A 243 21.47 -0.56 0.62
N HIS A 244 21.80 0.59 0.01
CA HIS A 244 23.07 1.28 0.24
C HIS A 244 23.04 2.30 1.40
N ASP A 245 21.85 2.70 1.84
CA ASP A 245 21.62 3.67 2.91
C ASP A 245 21.59 3.05 4.32
N GLY A 246 21.86 1.74 4.43
CA GLY A 246 21.86 1.03 5.71
C GLY A 246 20.47 0.78 6.31
N ARG A 247 19.39 0.99 5.53
CA ARG A 247 18.01 0.78 5.94
C ARG A 247 17.43 -0.50 5.34
N ALA A 248 16.77 -1.31 6.16
CA ALA A 248 16.10 -2.51 5.69
C ALA A 248 14.92 -2.15 4.77
N ARG A 249 14.57 -3.07 3.85
CA ARG A 249 13.45 -2.92 2.93
C ARG A 249 12.68 -4.21 2.83
N VAL A 250 11.36 -4.11 2.71
CA VAL A 250 10.48 -5.23 2.40
C VAL A 250 9.50 -4.81 1.32
N ALA A 251 9.33 -5.64 0.30
CA ALA A 251 8.28 -5.50 -0.69
C ALA A 251 7.18 -6.52 -0.38
N LEU A 252 5.92 -6.07 -0.30
CA LEU A 252 4.76 -6.94 -0.16
C LEU A 252 3.82 -6.73 -1.35
N HIS A 253 3.14 -7.81 -1.73
CA HIS A 253 2.28 -7.86 -2.90
C HIS A 253 0.84 -8.22 -2.53
N ARG A 254 -0.13 -7.66 -3.25
CA ARG A 254 -1.54 -8.04 -3.17
C ARG A 254 -2.20 -7.93 -4.53
N ILE A 255 -2.91 -8.98 -4.94
CA ILE A 255 -3.75 -8.94 -6.13
C ILE A 255 -5.20 -8.74 -5.71
N VAL A 256 -5.89 -7.79 -6.33
CA VAL A 256 -7.29 -7.46 -6.06
C VAL A 256 -8.08 -7.54 -7.36
N ALA A 257 -9.10 -8.39 -7.39
CA ALA A 257 -10.02 -8.49 -8.52
C ALA A 257 -11.05 -7.35 -8.50
N LEU A 258 -11.34 -6.78 -9.67
CA LEU A 258 -12.36 -5.73 -9.85
C LEU A 258 -13.69 -6.40 -10.15
N ARG A 259 -14.53 -6.58 -9.12
CA ARG A 259 -15.82 -7.28 -9.24
C ARG A 259 -16.96 -6.38 -9.70
N ASN A 260 -16.83 -5.07 -9.54
CA ASN A 260 -17.88 -4.11 -9.91
C ASN A 260 -17.69 -3.48 -11.30
N ALA A 261 -16.65 -3.86 -12.04
CA ALA A 261 -16.44 -3.40 -13.41
C ALA A 261 -17.46 -4.09 -14.35
N SER A 262 -18.62 -3.47 -14.53
CA SER A 262 -19.70 -4.04 -15.34
C SER A 262 -19.28 -4.20 -16.81
N VAL A 263 -19.63 -5.37 -17.37
CA VAL A 263 -19.60 -5.63 -18.81
C VAL A 263 -20.77 -4.89 -19.42
N ARG A 264 -20.55 -4.01 -20.41
CA ARG A 264 -21.63 -3.57 -21.28
C ARG A 264 -22.11 -4.81 -22.03
N SER A 265 -23.26 -5.36 -21.65
CA SER A 265 -23.84 -6.56 -22.25
C SER A 265 -24.48 -6.23 -23.61
N ASP A 266 -23.67 -5.89 -24.61
CA ASP A 266 -24.19 -5.71 -25.98
C ASP A 266 -24.25 -7.04 -26.76
N ASP A 267 -23.60 -8.10 -26.29
CA ASP A 267 -23.47 -9.36 -27.07
C ASP A 267 -24.56 -10.41 -26.86
N ARG A 268 -25.57 -10.18 -26.01
CA ARG A 268 -26.66 -11.17 -25.81
C ARG A 268 -27.83 -11.05 -26.78
N ALA A 269 -27.89 -10.01 -27.62
CA ALA A 269 -29.01 -9.82 -28.55
C ALA A 269 -28.83 -10.47 -29.93
N SER A 270 -27.65 -11.01 -30.26
CA SER A 270 -27.34 -11.50 -31.62
C SER A 270 -27.70 -12.97 -31.90
N SER A 271 -28.08 -13.78 -30.89
CA SER A 271 -28.33 -15.23 -31.10
C SER A 271 -29.80 -15.66 -31.24
N ALA A 272 -30.75 -14.72 -31.36
CA ALA A 272 -32.13 -15.07 -31.66
C ALA A 272 -32.30 -15.31 -33.18
N ARG A 273 -32.03 -16.54 -33.64
CA ARG A 273 -32.47 -17.01 -34.96
C ARG A 273 -34.02 -16.95 -35.02
N PRO A 274 -34.64 -16.33 -36.03
CA PRO A 274 -36.08 -16.43 -36.19
C PRO A 274 -36.44 -17.84 -36.66
N ALA A 275 -37.38 -18.49 -35.96
CA ALA A 275 -37.99 -19.73 -36.38
C ALA A 275 -38.74 -19.50 -37.70
N ARG A 276 -38.40 -20.26 -38.74
CA ARG A 276 -39.17 -20.37 -39.96
C ARG A 276 -40.44 -21.15 -39.66
N GLU A 277 -41.58 -20.46 -39.66
CA GLU A 277 -42.89 -21.10 -39.76
C GLU A 277 -43.05 -21.68 -41.18
N VAL A 278 -43.32 -22.98 -41.24
CA VAL A 278 -43.67 -23.71 -42.46
C VAL A 278 -45.19 -23.74 -42.54
N SER A 279 -45.75 -23.10 -43.55
CA SER A 279 -47.17 -23.18 -43.89
C SER A 279 -47.58 -24.60 -44.28
N GLN A 280 -48.70 -25.06 -43.74
CA GLN A 280 -49.64 -26.00 -44.36
C GLN A 280 -51.05 -25.46 -44.14
#